data_AF-A0A6H2H4X2-F1
#
_entry.id   AF-A0A6H2H4X2-F1
#
_cell.length_a   1.000
_cell.length_b   1.000
_cell.length_c   1.000
_cell.angle_alpha   90.00
_cell.angle_beta   90.00
_cell.angle_gamma   90.00
#
_symmetry.space_group_name_H-M   'P 1'
#
loop_
_entity.id
_entity.type
_entity.pdbx_description
1 polymer ?
#
loop_
_entity_poly.entity_id
_entity_poly.type
_entity_poly.pdbx_seq_one_letter_code
_entity_poly.pdbx_strand_id
1 'polypeptide(L)'
;MYALMKLLHLFAAIVWLGGISFMLYALRPTATALMQAPERLTLTAAVLQRFFIMVWLTIALLLLSGVYMLTSVGMKNAPAGWHVMLTLGLVMMALFGHLYFGPFRRLKLAVVASNWEEAGRRAGQVSTLAATNLALGAIAISGVILLV
;
A
#
# COMPACT_ATOMS: atom_id res chain seq x y z
N MET A 1 8.82 -23.32 11.62
CA MET A 1 8.01 -22.09 11.79
C MET A 1 8.57 -20.88 11.04
N TYR A 2 9.87 -20.61 11.11
CA TYR A 2 10.50 -19.44 10.44
C TYR A 2 10.21 -19.35 8.93
N ALA A 3 10.39 -20.45 8.18
CA ALA A 3 10.14 -20.47 6.73
C ALA A 3 8.68 -20.12 6.37
N LEU A 4 7.71 -20.58 7.16
CA LEU A 4 6.30 -20.24 6.98
C LEU A 4 6.05 -18.74 7.20
N MET A 5 6.62 -18.16 8.26
CA MET A 5 6.49 -16.72 8.54
C MET A 5 7.11 -15.87 7.44
N LYS A 6 8.28 -16.26 6.93
CA LYS A 6 8.92 -15.59 5.79
C LYS A 6 8.06 -15.68 4.52
N LEU A 7 7.47 -16.84 4.25
CA LEU A 7 6.57 -17.06 3.12
C LEU A 7 5.33 -16.15 3.21
N LEU A 8 4.68 -16.12 4.37
CA LEU A 8 3.51 -15.27 4.63
C LEU A 8 3.85 -13.78 4.52
N HIS A 9 5.00 -13.37 5.05
CA HIS A 9 5.51 -12.00 4.94
C HIS A 9 5.68 -11.60 3.47
N LEU A 10 6.30 -12.48 2.67
CA LEU A 10 6.53 -12.22 1.25
C LEU A 10 5.22 -12.15 0.46
N PHE A 11 4.27 -13.07 0.70
CA PHE A 11 2.95 -13.00 0.06
C PHE A 11 2.22 -11.70 0.38
N ALA A 12 2.25 -11.26 1.64
CA ALA A 12 1.63 -10.01 2.04
C ALA A 12 2.26 -8.80 1.34
N ALA A 13 3.60 -8.78 1.22
CA ALA A 13 4.33 -7.76 0.48
C ALA A 13 3.96 -7.76 -1.03
N ILE A 14 3.88 -8.95 -1.64
CA ILE A 14 3.51 -9.11 -3.06
C ILE A 14 2.11 -8.57 -3.32
N VAL A 15 1.13 -8.97 -2.51
CA VAL A 15 -0.27 -8.52 -2.66
C VAL A 15 -0.34 -6.99 -2.55
N TRP A 16 0.36 -6.40 -1.58
CA TRP A 16 0.29 -4.97 -1.36
C TRP A 16 1.02 -4.17 -2.45
N LEU A 17 2.31 -4.43 -2.67
CA LEU A 17 3.14 -3.69 -3.64
C LEU A 17 2.74 -3.98 -5.09
N GLY A 18 2.39 -5.24 -5.38
CA GLY A 18 1.87 -5.65 -6.68
C GLY A 18 0.52 -5.00 -6.97
N GLY A 19 -0.38 -4.94 -5.98
CA GLY A 19 -1.65 -4.25 -6.11
C GLY A 19 -1.51 -2.74 -6.35
N ILE A 20 -0.61 -2.07 -5.61
CA ILE A 20 -0.34 -0.64 -5.85
C ILE A 20 0.24 -0.43 -7.26
N SER A 21 1.21 -1.26 -7.67
CA SER A 21 1.80 -1.20 -9.02
C SER A 21 0.74 -1.34 -10.10
N PHE A 22 -0.15 -2.34 -9.98
CA PHE A 22 -1.26 -2.55 -10.90
C PHE A 22 -2.20 -1.34 -10.96
N MET A 23 -2.58 -0.79 -9.80
CA MET A 23 -3.45 0.39 -9.73
C MET A 23 -2.84 1.60 -10.45
N LEU A 24 -1.55 1.86 -10.23
CA LEU A 24 -0.87 3.05 -10.76
C LEU A 24 -0.51 2.94 -12.24
N TYR A 25 -0.01 1.78 -12.67
CA TYR A 25 0.61 1.61 -13.99
C TYR A 25 -0.28 0.90 -15.01
N ALA A 26 -1.31 0.17 -14.58
CA ALA A 26 -2.24 -0.50 -15.48
C ALA A 26 -3.65 0.11 -15.38
N LEU A 27 -4.31 0.00 -14.21
CA LEU A 27 -5.71 0.37 -14.10
C LEU A 27 -5.96 1.87 -14.32
N ARG A 28 -5.25 2.73 -13.59
CA ARG A 28 -5.44 4.18 -13.66
C ARG A 28 -5.22 4.77 -15.07
N PRO A 29 -4.11 4.49 -15.79
CA PRO A 29 -3.93 5.03 -17.13
C PRO A 29 -4.99 4.52 -18.10
N THR A 30 -5.33 3.23 -18.07
CA THR A 30 -6.38 2.67 -18.93
C THR A 30 -7.75 3.28 -18.64
N ALA A 31 -8.15 3.41 -17.38
CA ALA A 31 -9.42 4.03 -17.00
C ALA A 31 -9.46 5.52 -17.38
N THR A 32 -8.31 6.22 -17.33
CA THR A 32 -8.23 7.62 -17.77
C THR A 32 -8.39 7.77 -19.27
N ALA A 33 -7.85 6.83 -20.04
CA ALA A 33 -7.90 6.83 -21.50
C ALA A 33 -9.26 6.40 -22.07
N LEU A 34 -9.95 5.45 -21.43
CA LEU A 34 -11.15 4.83 -21.99
C LEU A 34 -12.46 5.35 -21.42
N MET A 35 -12.45 6.00 -20.25
CA MET A 35 -13.67 6.32 -19.52
C MET A 35 -13.77 7.80 -19.17
N GLN A 36 -15.01 8.31 -19.15
CA GLN A 36 -15.32 9.66 -18.70
C GLN A 36 -15.11 9.80 -17.19
N ALA A 37 -15.00 11.04 -16.70
CA ALA A 37 -14.71 11.31 -15.28
C ALA A 37 -15.67 10.61 -14.29
N PRO A 38 -17.01 10.66 -14.47
CA PRO A 38 -17.93 9.99 -13.54
C PRO A 38 -17.69 8.49 -13.43
N GLU A 39 -17.56 7.81 -14.56
CA GLU A 39 -17.40 6.37 -14.64
C GLU A 39 -16.06 5.91 -14.05
N ARG A 40 -14.96 6.54 -14.46
CA ARG A 40 -13.62 6.15 -13.97
C ARG A 40 -13.42 6.42 -12.49
N LEU A 41 -14.01 7.50 -11.96
CA LEU A 41 -13.90 7.86 -10.54
C LEU A 41 -14.75 6.92 -9.68
N THR A 42 -15.93 6.54 -10.17
CA THR A 42 -16.80 5.54 -9.53
C THR A 42 -16.13 4.17 -9.51
N LEU A 43 -15.57 3.73 -10.64
CA LEU A 43 -14.78 2.50 -10.74
C LEU A 43 -13.60 2.53 -9.76
N THR A 44 -12.82 3.62 -9.77
CA THR A 44 -11.65 3.78 -8.91
C THR A 44 -12.03 3.67 -7.43
N ALA A 45 -13.07 4.37 -6.99
CA ALA A 45 -13.54 4.30 -5.61
C ALA A 45 -13.95 2.87 -5.21
N ALA A 46 -14.68 2.17 -6.10
CA ALA A 46 -15.16 0.82 -5.86
C ALA A 46 -14.03 -0.23 -5.83
N VAL A 47 -13.02 -0.10 -6.70
CA VAL A 47 -11.85 -0.98 -6.72
C VAL A 47 -11.00 -0.74 -5.48
N LEU A 48 -10.70 0.52 -5.15
CA LEU A 48 -9.93 0.88 -3.96
C LEU A 48 -10.59 0.39 -2.67
N GLN A 49 -11.93 0.42 -2.58
CA GLN A 49 -12.65 -0.13 -1.42
C GLN A 49 -12.33 -1.60 -1.17
N ARG A 50 -12.31 -2.42 -2.23
CA ARG A 50 -12.00 -3.85 -2.14
C ARG A 50 -10.52 -4.07 -1.88
N PHE A 51 -9.67 -3.31 -2.58
CA PHE A 51 -8.22 -3.40 -2.42
C PHE A 51 -7.78 -3.05 -1.00
N PHE A 52 -8.31 -1.99 -0.40
CA PHE A 52 -7.91 -1.55 0.93
C PHE A 52 -8.33 -2.50 2.05
N ILE A 53 -9.38 -3.31 1.86
CA ILE A 53 -9.69 -4.41 2.79
C ILE A 53 -8.54 -5.43 2.77
N MET A 54 -8.07 -5.81 1.59
CA MET A 54 -6.92 -6.71 1.45
C MET A 54 -5.65 -6.08 2.03
N VAL A 55 -5.43 -4.78 1.83
CA VAL A 55 -4.26 -4.07 2.38
C VAL A 55 -4.24 -4.07 3.91
N TRP A 56 -5.39 -3.89 4.57
CA TRP A 56 -5.45 -4.01 6.03
C TRP A 56 -5.01 -5.41 6.51
N LEU A 57 -5.45 -6.47 5.80
CA LEU A 57 -5.04 -7.84 6.10
C LEU A 57 -3.55 -8.07 5.85
N THR A 58 -3.00 -7.54 4.75
CA THR A 58 -1.56 -7.68 4.47
C THR A 58 -0.69 -6.90 5.44
N ILE A 59 -1.11 -5.70 5.87
CA ILE A 59 -0.41 -4.93 6.92
C ILE A 59 -0.34 -5.74 8.21
N ALA A 60 -1.46 -6.30 8.67
CA ALA A 60 -1.49 -7.12 9.87
C ALA A 60 -0.55 -8.34 9.72
N LEU A 61 -0.60 -9.03 8.58
CA LEU A 61 0.24 -10.18 8.32
C LEU A 61 1.73 -9.82 8.27
N LEU A 62 2.10 -8.69 7.66
CA LEU A 62 3.48 -8.18 7.61
C LEU A 62 4.02 -7.87 9.00
N LEU A 63 3.24 -7.19 9.83
CA LEU A 63 3.66 -6.83 11.19
C LEU A 63 3.83 -8.08 12.07
N LEU A 64 2.85 -8.98 12.05
CA LEU A 64 2.91 -10.21 12.87
C LEU A 64 4.08 -11.10 12.46
N SER A 65 4.25 -11.35 11.16
CA SER A 65 5.35 -12.17 10.65
C SER A 65 6.71 -11.49 10.82
N GLY A 66 6.80 -10.17 10.59
CA GLY A 66 8.02 -9.40 10.74
C GLY A 66 8.50 -9.34 12.18
N VAL A 67 7.60 -9.06 13.13
CA VAL A 67 7.93 -9.06 14.58
C VAL A 67 8.33 -10.46 15.05
N TYR A 68 7.65 -11.51 14.58
CA TYR A 68 8.06 -12.88 14.90
C TYR A 68 9.50 -13.18 14.44
N MET A 69 9.84 -12.84 13.19
CA MET A 69 11.19 -13.07 12.66
C MET A 69 12.23 -12.22 13.40
N LEU A 70 11.93 -10.95 13.66
CA LEU A 70 12.82 -10.03 14.34
C LEU A 70 13.10 -10.42 15.80
N THR A 71 12.07 -10.86 16.53
CA THR A 71 12.21 -11.33 17.92
C THR A 71 12.99 -12.64 18.02
N SER A 72 12.92 -13.50 16.99
CA SER A 72 13.70 -14.74 16.94
C SER A 72 15.21 -14.53 16.78
N VAL A 73 15.64 -13.39 16.21
CA VAL A 73 17.05 -13.01 16.04
C VAL A 73 17.50 -12.03 17.14
N GLY A 74 16.59 -11.17 17.59
CA GLY A 74 16.82 -10.10 18.54
C GLY A 74 17.26 -8.80 17.86
N MET A 75 16.78 -7.66 18.37
CA MET A 75 17.04 -6.33 17.80
C MET A 75 18.51 -5.95 17.69
N LYS A 76 19.39 -6.50 18.54
CA LYS A 76 20.83 -6.19 18.49
C LYS A 76 21.58 -6.97 17.41
N ASN A 77 21.07 -8.15 17.05
CA ASN A 77 21.74 -9.08 16.14
C ASN A 77 21.12 -9.05 14.73
N ALA A 78 20.03 -8.32 14.54
CA ALA A 78 19.38 -8.21 13.25
C ALA A 78 20.24 -7.36 12.28
N PRO A 79 20.31 -7.75 10.99
CA PRO A 79 20.97 -6.95 9.96
C PRO A 79 20.44 -5.51 9.90
N ALA A 80 21.30 -4.57 9.48
CA ALA A 80 20.90 -3.18 9.29
C ALA A 80 19.69 -3.05 8.34
N GLY A 81 19.63 -3.87 7.29
CA GLY A 81 18.51 -3.92 6.36
C GLY A 81 17.15 -4.22 7.02
N TRP A 82 17.12 -5.00 8.10
CA TRP A 82 15.88 -5.32 8.83
C TRP A 82 15.37 -4.10 9.60
N HIS A 83 16.27 -3.30 10.18
CA HIS A 83 15.90 -2.05 10.85
C HIS A 83 15.37 -1.00 9.87
N VAL A 84 15.99 -0.90 8.69
CA VAL A 84 15.51 -0.06 7.59
C VAL A 84 14.12 -0.51 7.15
N MET A 85 13.94 -1.81 6.89
CA MET A 85 12.65 -2.38 6.50
C MET A 85 11.56 -2.12 7.55
N LEU A 86 11.85 -2.32 8.83
CA LEU A 86 10.91 -2.05 9.92
C LEU A 86 10.49 -0.59 9.95
N THR A 87 11.47 0.32 9.90
CA THR A 87 11.23 1.77 9.97
C THR A 87 10.38 2.22 8.79
N LEU A 88 10.73 1.81 7.56
CA LEU A 88 9.98 2.14 6.36
C LEU A 88 8.60 1.49 6.36
N GLY A 89 8.47 0.25 6.82
CA GLY A 89 7.18 -0.44 6.94
C GLY A 89 6.20 0.30 7.87
N LEU A 90 6.69 0.83 9.00
CA LEU A 90 5.87 1.64 9.91
C LEU A 90 5.46 2.98 9.26
N VAL A 91 6.36 3.65 8.54
CA VAL A 91 6.05 4.87 7.78
C VAL A 91 5.00 4.58 6.70
N MET A 92 5.16 3.50 5.94
CA MET A 92 4.22 3.05 4.91
C MET A 92 2.84 2.76 5.50
N MET A 93 2.77 2.10 6.66
CA MET A 93 1.52 1.86 7.39
C MET A 93 0.85 3.18 7.79
N ALA A 94 1.61 4.12 8.34
CA ALA A 94 1.09 5.44 8.73
C ALA A 94 0.56 6.23 7.52
N LEU A 95 1.30 6.21 6.40
CA LEU A 95 0.87 6.81 5.14
C LEU A 95 -0.41 6.17 4.61
N PHE A 96 -0.52 4.84 4.68
CA PHE A 96 -1.74 4.14 4.29
C PHE A 96 -2.92 4.50 5.20
N GLY A 97 -2.71 4.58 6.51
CA GLY A 97 -3.74 5.04 7.46
C GLY A 97 -4.23 6.45 7.11
N HIS A 98 -3.31 7.40 6.88
CA HIS A 98 -3.65 8.75 6.44
C HIS A 98 -4.44 8.76 5.11
N LEU A 99 -3.97 7.99 4.13
CA LEU A 99 -4.61 7.80 2.82
C LEU A 99 -6.05 7.28 2.97
N TYR A 100 -6.24 6.23 3.78
CA TYR A 100 -7.51 5.54 3.98
C TYR A 100 -8.54 6.42 4.69
N PHE A 101 -8.18 7.01 5.83
CA PHE A 101 -9.11 7.79 6.65
C PHE A 101 -9.36 9.21 6.11
N GLY A 102 -8.41 9.77 5.36
CA GLY A 102 -8.51 11.11 4.78
C GLY A 102 -8.96 11.09 3.30
N PRO A 103 -8.02 11.10 2.33
CA PRO A 103 -8.33 11.20 0.91
C PRO A 103 -9.34 10.17 0.39
N PHE A 104 -9.22 8.90 0.77
CA PHE A 104 -10.12 7.86 0.27
C PHE A 104 -11.55 8.03 0.78
N ARG A 105 -11.72 8.36 2.06
CA ARG A 105 -13.04 8.69 2.61
C ARG A 105 -13.67 9.86 1.84
N ARG A 106 -12.91 10.92 1.59
CA ARG A 106 -13.38 12.11 0.85
C ARG A 106 -13.69 11.80 -0.62
N LEU A 107 -12.91 10.93 -1.27
CA LEU A 107 -13.19 10.43 -2.62
C LEU A 107 -14.56 9.76 -2.68
N LYS A 108 -14.85 8.83 -1.77
CA LYS A 108 -16.15 8.13 -1.74
C LYS A 108 -17.31 9.10 -1.55
N LEU A 109 -17.18 10.06 -0.63
CA LEU A 109 -18.21 11.07 -0.39
C LEU A 109 -18.46 11.93 -1.63
N ALA A 110 -17.39 12.36 -2.32
CA ALA A 110 -17.51 13.16 -3.53
C ALA A 110 -18.16 12.40 -4.69
N VAL A 111 -17.87 11.10 -4.84
CA VAL A 111 -18.53 10.24 -5.83
C VAL A 111 -20.03 10.11 -5.54
N VAL A 112 -20.43 9.87 -4.28
CA VAL A 112 -21.84 9.80 -3.90
C VAL A 112 -22.56 11.13 -4.15
N ALA A 113 -21.89 12.26 -3.87
CA ALA A 113 -22.43 13.59 -4.12
C ALA A 113 -22.36 14.03 -5.60
N SER A 114 -21.89 13.17 -6.52
CA SER A 114 -21.63 13.52 -7.92
C SER A 114 -20.73 14.76 -8.11
N ASN A 115 -19.89 15.07 -7.13
CA ASN A 115 -18.92 16.15 -7.20
C ASN A 115 -17.62 15.63 -7.86
N TRP A 116 -17.62 15.61 -9.19
CA TRP A 116 -16.56 15.00 -9.99
C TRP A 116 -15.22 15.75 -9.93
N GLU A 117 -15.26 17.06 -9.71
CA GLU A 117 -14.06 17.88 -9.51
C GLU A 117 -13.34 17.47 -8.21
N GLU A 118 -14.08 17.40 -7.10
CA GLU A 118 -13.50 16.99 -5.81
C GLU A 118 -13.08 15.52 -5.83
N ALA A 119 -13.89 14.64 -6.44
CA ALA A 119 -13.54 13.24 -6.60
C ALA A 119 -12.23 13.09 -7.40
N GLY A 120 -12.06 13.84 -8.49
CA GLY A 120 -10.83 13.88 -9.26
C GLY A 120 -9.62 14.31 -8.43
N ARG A 121 -9.77 15.40 -7.66
CA ARG A 121 -8.71 15.91 -6.76
C ARG A 121 -8.30 14.86 -5.72
N ARG A 122 -9.26 14.19 -5.08
CA ARG A 122 -8.99 13.16 -4.06
C ARG A 122 -8.43 11.89 -4.66
N ALA A 123 -8.87 11.47 -5.84
CA ALA A 123 -8.28 10.35 -6.56
C ALA A 123 -6.80 10.61 -6.93
N GLY A 124 -6.47 11.86 -7.31
CA GLY A 124 -5.10 12.30 -7.50
C GLY A 124 -4.26 12.18 -6.23
N GLN A 125 -4.76 12.69 -5.10
CA GLN A 125 -4.08 12.56 -3.80
C GLN A 125 -3.84 11.11 -3.38
N VAL A 126 -4.84 10.24 -3.57
CA VAL A 126 -4.68 8.79 -3.32
C VAL A 126 -3.57 8.21 -4.20
N SER A 127 -3.53 8.58 -5.48
CA SER A 127 -2.50 8.08 -6.41
C SER A 127 -1.09 8.54 -6.01
N THR A 128 -0.93 9.79 -5.61
CA THR A 128 0.37 10.31 -5.12
C THR A 128 0.84 9.57 -3.88
N LEU A 129 -0.03 9.43 -2.87
CA LEU A 129 0.31 8.71 -1.64
C LEU A 129 0.62 7.23 -1.91
N ALA A 130 -0.13 6.59 -2.81
CA ALA A 130 0.14 5.21 -3.23
C ALA A 130 1.50 5.09 -3.93
N ALA A 131 1.86 6.03 -4.82
CA ALA A 131 3.16 6.06 -5.48
C ALA A 131 4.32 6.25 -4.48
N THR A 132 4.17 7.13 -3.50
CA THR A 132 5.12 7.28 -2.40
C THR A 132 5.26 5.96 -1.62
N ASN A 133 4.15 5.31 -1.30
CA ASN A 133 4.17 4.03 -0.58
C ASN A 133 4.88 2.94 -1.38
N LEU A 134 4.65 2.87 -2.69
CA LEU A 134 5.34 1.94 -3.58
C LEU A 134 6.86 2.19 -3.62
N ALA A 135 7.29 3.45 -3.71
CA ALA A 135 8.70 3.82 -3.69
C ALA A 135 9.38 3.43 -2.37
N LEU A 136 8.73 3.69 -1.23
CA LEU A 136 9.22 3.27 0.08
C LEU A 136 9.32 1.74 0.19
N GLY A 137 8.35 1.01 -0.35
CA GLY A 137 8.38 -0.45 -0.42
C GLY A 137 9.56 -0.98 -1.24
N ALA A 138 9.84 -0.36 -2.39
CA ALA A 138 11.00 -0.69 -3.20
C ALA A 138 12.32 -0.44 -2.45
N ILE A 139 12.42 0.69 -1.73
CA ILE A 139 13.60 0.99 -0.90
C ILE A 139 13.74 -0.02 0.25
N ALA A 140 12.64 -0.41 0.89
CA ALA A 140 12.65 -1.43 1.94
C ALA A 140 13.17 -2.78 1.44
N ILE A 141 12.70 -3.24 0.27
CA ILE A 141 13.19 -4.47 -0.37
C ILE A 141 14.69 -4.36 -0.68
N SER A 142 15.10 -3.26 -1.31
CA SER A 142 16.52 -3.01 -1.61
C SER A 142 17.38 -2.99 -0.35
N GLY A 143 16.91 -2.38 0.73
CA GLY A 143 17.60 -2.36 2.02
C GLY A 143 17.84 -3.76 2.59
N VAL A 144 16.85 -4.65 2.52
CA VAL A 144 17.01 -6.04 2.99
C VAL A 144 18.02 -6.82 2.16
N ILE A 145 18.09 -6.57 0.85
CA ILE A 145 19.01 -7.29 -0.06
C ILE A 145 20.43 -6.73 -0.01
N LEU A 146 20.59 -5.42 0.12
CA LEU A 146 21.88 -4.74 -0.01
C LEU A 146 22.59 -4.52 1.33
N LEU A 147 21.86 -4.51 2.46
CA LEU A 147 22.38 -4.24 3.80
C LEU A 147 22.28 -5.48 4.69
N VAL A 148 22.96 -6.55 4.27
CA VAL A 148 23.02 -7.86 4.95
C VAL A 148 23.98 -7.83 6.13
#